data_AF-A0A094I7U6-F1
#
_entry.id   AF-A0A094I7U6-F1
#
_cell.length_a   1.000
_cell.length_b   1.000
_cell.length_c   1.000
_cell.angle_alpha   90.00
_cell.angle_beta   90.00
_cell.angle_gamma   90.00
#
_symmetry.space_group_name_H-M   'P 1'
#
loop_
_entity.id
_entity.type
_entity.pdbx_description
1 polymer ?
#
loop_
_entity_poly.entity_id
_entity_poly.type
_entity_poly.pdbx_seq_one_letter_code
_entity_poly.pdbx_strand_id
1 'polypeptide(L)'
;MSIKPAKTRRRQLNPDEQIEAAIKRGLTENSSSIDCSCIRSKLAPKSELKYDKEYEMWEAYERRFPGADPRTMQCMKHFAELVGRSTVGRLDEEGRPTVKTVQNKVRIFMSQWERKTHLSIPPDVHDSMALYIEDFLRHEIPLSIEEKAPTFLTIQNYLEMEELLWQRDYHDYIHEGSCVDSSTLLKMHCYTSARLQEICQAKYKDLVCMVAWKDGEPEIKIGFKREKCKNMAKTPRKPKHPIYERLHPAPPLFANPVLFLLSVFISTSAFKNYKTVEDVLSARAPKGKYRILEWAHNVLDIPVFPEMSKNGPTDKAKNEVEMSIDGPKEKAKNEALWGKQCSDWAKRADFPNGMGLHAACCKALIQVDDGGYSLGQVMKFAGHRNPKTLVGHYLSDENKVDSAAAFLKLDAWGDLTEDFRSESMGKTSDIQHSLAANILHDLKQRQDYMDLSEQLQNLVGKEFRTQRRYLYNQRQKLVNKELENQCNNPHRVHNTGSNRDQKGEWQRSYFDCVVCHMVPERDRLANTLPLAVSLRSPEGISALRDLVALLLLPRTGGSMCTSAISYTIRIILALVNSASSAASG
;
A
#
# COMPACT_ATOMS: atom_id res chain seq x y z
N MET A 1 -43.25 -29.21 -46.30
CA MET A 1 -42.17 -28.34 -46.82
C MET A 1 -41.07 -28.26 -45.77
N SER A 2 -39.90 -28.83 -46.05
CA SER A 2 -38.79 -28.94 -45.10
C SER A 2 -37.81 -27.79 -45.31
N ILE A 3 -37.67 -26.92 -44.31
CA ILE A 3 -36.70 -25.81 -44.32
C ILE A 3 -35.35 -26.36 -43.88
N LYS A 4 -34.45 -26.58 -44.85
CA LYS A 4 -33.04 -26.90 -44.56
C LYS A 4 -32.33 -25.63 -44.05
N PRO A 5 -31.51 -25.72 -42.98
CA PRO A 5 -30.69 -24.61 -42.56
C PRO A 5 -29.51 -24.45 -43.54
N ALA A 6 -29.42 -23.30 -44.19
CA ALA A 6 -28.28 -22.92 -45.02
C ALA A 6 -27.05 -22.71 -44.11
N LYS A 7 -26.22 -23.74 -43.97
CA LYS A 7 -24.86 -23.58 -43.46
C LYS A 7 -24.03 -22.86 -44.53
N THR A 8 -23.90 -21.54 -44.41
CA THR A 8 -22.85 -20.78 -45.11
C THR A 8 -21.49 -21.23 -44.57
N ARG A 9 -20.95 -22.32 -45.14
CA ARG A 9 -19.52 -22.62 -45.05
C ARG A 9 -18.80 -21.44 -45.70
N ARG A 10 -18.13 -20.60 -44.91
CA ARG A 10 -17.11 -19.69 -45.44
C ARG A 10 -16.11 -20.57 -46.18
N ARG A 11 -16.13 -20.57 -47.52
CA ARG A 11 -15.07 -21.18 -48.31
C ARG A 11 -13.79 -20.44 -47.92
N GLN A 12 -12.86 -21.16 -47.31
CA GLN A 12 -11.50 -20.68 -47.16
C GLN A 12 -10.99 -20.48 -48.59
N LEU A 13 -10.72 -19.23 -48.96
CA LEU A 13 -10.01 -18.90 -50.20
C LEU A 13 -8.70 -19.69 -50.20
N ASN A 14 -8.26 -20.16 -51.37
CA ASN A 14 -6.94 -20.77 -51.44
C ASN A 14 -5.86 -19.71 -51.13
N PRO A 15 -4.64 -20.09 -50.72
CA PRO A 15 -3.60 -19.13 -50.34
C PRO A 15 -3.32 -18.06 -51.41
N ASP A 16 -3.33 -18.43 -52.69
CA ASP A 16 -3.07 -17.51 -53.80
C ASP A 16 -4.18 -16.46 -53.97
N GLU A 17 -5.45 -16.89 -53.86
CA GLU A 17 -6.62 -16.01 -53.84
C GLU A 17 -6.61 -15.07 -52.63
N GLN A 18 -6.06 -15.49 -51.49
CA GLN A 18 -5.88 -14.62 -50.32
C GLN A 18 -4.81 -13.56 -50.56
N ILE A 19 -3.70 -13.93 -51.22
CA ILE A 19 -2.62 -13.01 -51.59
C ILE A 19 -3.13 -11.99 -52.62
N GLU A 20 -3.80 -12.43 -53.68
CA GLU A 20 -4.43 -11.56 -54.68
C GLU A 20 -5.47 -10.62 -54.06
N ALA A 21 -6.29 -11.13 -53.14
CA ALA A 21 -7.23 -10.30 -52.40
C ALA A 21 -6.52 -9.27 -51.49
N ALA A 22 -5.34 -9.60 -50.95
CA ALA A 22 -4.53 -8.67 -50.15
C ALA A 22 -3.89 -7.59 -51.03
N ILE A 23 -3.33 -7.94 -52.19
CA ILE A 23 -2.77 -6.99 -53.18
C ILE A 23 -3.86 -6.03 -53.64
N LYS A 24 -5.05 -6.54 -54.02
CA LYS A 24 -6.21 -5.70 -54.38
C LYS A 24 -6.70 -4.80 -53.25
N ARG A 25 -6.43 -5.16 -52.00
CA ARG A 25 -6.75 -4.35 -50.81
C ARG A 25 -5.61 -3.40 -50.40
N GLY A 26 -4.55 -3.30 -51.21
CA GLY A 26 -3.48 -2.33 -51.03
C GLY A 26 -2.20 -2.87 -50.38
N LEU A 27 -2.00 -4.20 -50.33
CA LEU A 27 -0.69 -4.77 -49.98
C LEU A 27 0.31 -4.43 -51.10
N THR A 28 1.45 -3.85 -50.75
CA THR A 28 2.51 -3.56 -51.72
C THR A 28 3.16 -4.85 -52.21
N GLU A 29 3.45 -4.92 -53.52
CA GLU A 29 4.09 -6.10 -54.15
C GLU A 29 5.54 -6.30 -53.67
N ASN A 30 6.18 -5.26 -53.15
CA ASN A 30 7.52 -5.31 -52.58
C ASN A 30 7.49 -4.89 -51.10
N SER A 31 8.29 -5.58 -50.28
CA SER A 31 8.49 -5.27 -48.86
C SER A 31 9.51 -4.16 -48.61
N SER A 32 10.18 -3.63 -49.64
CA SER A 32 11.18 -2.56 -49.51
C SER A 32 10.64 -1.25 -48.91
N SER A 33 9.33 -1.00 -49.02
CA SER A 33 8.66 0.14 -48.36
C SER A 33 8.30 -0.12 -46.90
N ILE A 34 8.52 -1.35 -46.40
CA ILE A 34 8.25 -1.74 -45.02
C ILE A 34 9.52 -1.51 -44.21
N ASP A 35 9.41 -0.69 -43.17
CA ASP A 35 10.50 -0.47 -42.21
C ASP A 35 10.95 -1.81 -41.60
N CYS A 36 12.25 -2.12 -41.75
CA CYS A 36 12.86 -3.34 -41.24
C CYS A 36 13.22 -3.23 -39.75
N SER A 37 13.01 -2.08 -39.11
CA SER A 37 13.30 -1.88 -37.70
C SER A 37 12.42 -2.76 -36.81
N CYS A 38 12.99 -3.28 -35.72
CA CYS A 38 12.25 -4.07 -34.76
C CYS A 38 11.20 -3.23 -34.02
N ILE A 39 9.92 -3.55 -34.21
CA ILE A 39 8.83 -2.89 -33.50
C ILE A 39 8.78 -3.39 -32.05
N ARG A 40 9.16 -2.52 -31.11
CA ARG A 40 9.05 -2.80 -29.67
C ARG A 40 7.77 -2.23 -29.08
N SER A 41 7.23 -2.91 -28.06
CA SER A 41 6.06 -2.41 -27.33
C SER A 41 6.37 -1.05 -26.69
N LYS A 42 5.41 -0.11 -26.77
CA LYS A 42 5.52 1.18 -26.08
C LYS A 42 5.67 0.95 -24.58
N LEU A 43 6.64 1.63 -23.98
CA LEU A 43 6.85 1.60 -22.54
C LEU A 43 5.72 2.36 -21.84
N ALA A 44 5.47 2.03 -20.58
CA ALA A 44 4.61 2.85 -19.73
C ALA A 44 5.41 4.07 -19.24
N PRO A 45 4.78 5.21 -18.94
CA PRO A 45 5.50 6.43 -18.53
C PRO A 45 6.45 6.23 -17.33
N LYS A 46 6.03 5.48 -16.30
CA LYS A 46 6.89 5.15 -15.14
C LYS A 46 8.08 4.24 -15.51
N SER A 47 7.98 3.48 -16.60
CA SER A 47 9.06 2.64 -17.12
C SER A 47 10.02 3.42 -18.00
N GLU A 48 9.52 4.37 -18.80
CA GLU A 48 10.35 5.25 -19.65
C GLU A 48 11.41 5.96 -18.81
N LEU A 49 11.01 6.60 -17.71
CA LEU A 49 11.95 7.26 -16.78
C LEU A 49 13.09 6.35 -16.29
N LYS A 50 12.82 5.06 -16.08
CA LYS A 50 13.85 4.10 -15.67
C LYS A 50 14.79 3.77 -16.83
N TYR A 51 14.25 3.60 -18.02
CA TYR A 51 15.01 3.27 -19.22
C TYR A 51 15.89 4.45 -19.63
N ASP A 52 15.34 5.66 -19.63
CA ASP A 52 16.06 6.89 -19.94
C ASP A 52 17.22 7.11 -18.96
N LYS A 53 17.01 6.89 -17.66
CA LYS A 53 18.09 6.99 -16.66
C LYS A 53 19.27 6.05 -16.92
N GLU A 54 19.00 4.79 -17.29
CA GLU A 54 20.10 3.86 -17.62
C GLU A 54 20.77 4.22 -18.97
N TYR A 55 20.04 4.88 -19.87
CA TYR A 55 20.60 5.38 -21.13
C TYR A 55 21.45 6.65 -20.94
N GLU A 56 21.04 7.59 -20.07
CA GLU A 56 21.85 8.75 -19.67
C GLU A 56 23.20 8.30 -19.07
N MET A 57 23.18 7.20 -18.32
CA MET A 57 24.40 6.58 -17.79
C MET A 57 25.30 6.03 -18.90
N TRP A 58 24.71 5.44 -19.94
CA TRP A 58 25.45 5.04 -21.15
C TRP A 58 26.06 6.25 -21.88
N GLU A 59 25.31 7.33 -22.08
CA GLU A 59 25.84 8.55 -22.71
C GLU A 59 26.99 9.17 -21.90
N ALA A 60 26.94 9.08 -20.58
CA ALA A 60 28.06 9.48 -19.72
C ALA A 60 29.28 8.56 -19.88
N TYR A 61 29.06 7.25 -20.06
CA TYR A 61 30.10 6.27 -20.32
C TYR A 61 30.76 6.49 -21.69
N GLU A 62 29.97 6.65 -22.76
CA GLU A 62 30.45 6.89 -24.12
C GLU A 62 31.28 8.17 -24.24
N ARG A 63 30.92 9.23 -23.49
CA ARG A 63 31.73 10.46 -23.41
C ARG A 63 33.13 10.22 -22.81
N ARG A 64 33.28 9.26 -21.91
CA ARG A 64 34.58 8.92 -21.29
C ARG A 64 35.35 7.85 -22.08
N PHE A 65 34.64 7.02 -22.83
CA PHE A 65 35.21 5.96 -23.67
C PHE A 65 34.68 6.10 -25.10
N PRO A 66 35.19 7.08 -25.88
CA PRO A 66 34.73 7.30 -27.25
C PRO A 66 34.89 6.05 -28.11
N GLY A 67 33.88 5.74 -28.93
CA GLY A 67 33.86 4.54 -29.76
C GLY A 67 33.41 3.26 -29.05
N ALA A 68 32.94 3.37 -27.80
CA ALA A 68 32.31 2.26 -27.09
C ALA A 68 31.10 1.70 -27.86
N ASP A 69 31.09 0.38 -28.08
CA ASP A 69 30.03 -0.31 -28.80
C ASP A 69 29.46 -1.46 -27.95
N PRO A 70 28.20 -1.36 -27.47
CA PRO A 70 27.59 -2.39 -26.62
C PRO A 70 27.25 -3.67 -27.38
N ARG A 71 27.50 -3.73 -28.69
CA ARG A 71 27.46 -4.97 -29.47
C ARG A 71 28.72 -5.83 -29.27
N THR A 72 29.74 -5.32 -28.59
CA THR A 72 30.96 -6.07 -28.28
C THR A 72 30.94 -6.58 -26.84
N MET A 73 31.36 -7.84 -26.64
CA MET A 73 31.39 -8.47 -25.32
C MET A 73 32.25 -7.68 -24.32
N GLN A 74 33.42 -7.21 -24.74
CA GLN A 74 34.35 -6.47 -23.88
C GLN A 74 33.72 -5.16 -23.38
N CYS A 75 33.10 -4.39 -24.26
CA CYS A 75 32.44 -3.14 -23.88
C CYS A 75 31.29 -3.40 -22.91
N MET A 76 30.48 -4.45 -23.15
CA MET A 76 29.35 -4.77 -22.27
C MET A 76 29.77 -5.24 -20.89
N LYS A 77 30.84 -6.05 -20.79
CA LYS A 77 31.42 -6.45 -19.50
C LYS A 77 31.93 -5.24 -18.71
N HIS A 78 32.69 -4.38 -19.37
CA HIS A 78 33.22 -3.16 -18.75
C HIS A 78 32.10 -2.19 -18.32
N PHE A 79 31.06 -2.04 -19.13
CA PHE A 79 29.88 -1.26 -18.76
C PHE A 79 29.11 -1.89 -17.58
N ALA A 80 28.96 -3.21 -17.53
CA ALA A 80 28.34 -3.89 -16.40
C ALA A 80 29.14 -3.70 -15.09
N GLU A 81 30.47 -3.71 -15.16
CA GLU A 81 31.33 -3.37 -14.02
C GLU A 81 31.10 -1.93 -13.54
N LEU A 82 31.03 -0.95 -14.46
CA LEU A 82 30.67 0.43 -14.12
C LEU A 82 29.31 0.49 -13.40
N VAL A 83 28.30 -0.22 -13.92
CA VAL A 83 26.97 -0.29 -13.31
C VAL A 83 27.04 -0.88 -11.91
N GLY A 84 27.79 -1.96 -11.71
CA GLY A 84 28.00 -2.56 -10.40
C GLY A 84 28.69 -1.61 -9.44
N ARG A 85 29.83 -1.03 -9.81
CA ARG A 85 30.62 -0.13 -8.95
C ARG A 85 29.92 1.18 -8.58
N SER A 86 29.03 1.67 -9.44
CA SER A 86 28.31 2.94 -9.22
C SER A 86 26.92 2.76 -8.59
N THR A 87 26.40 1.53 -8.49
CA THR A 87 25.09 1.29 -7.89
C THR A 87 25.23 1.11 -6.38
N VAL A 88 24.51 1.92 -5.61
CA VAL A 88 24.43 1.77 -4.16
C VAL A 88 23.37 0.72 -3.82
N GLY A 89 23.78 -0.33 -3.10
CA GLY A 89 22.93 -1.36 -2.54
C GLY A 89 22.08 -0.87 -1.37
N ARG A 90 21.02 -1.62 -1.06
CA ARG A 90 20.06 -1.30 0.03
C ARG A 90 19.81 -2.46 1.00
N LEU A 91 20.27 -3.66 0.65
CA LEU A 91 20.02 -4.86 1.45
C LEU A 91 21.28 -5.17 2.27
N ASP A 92 22.40 -5.27 1.56
CA ASP A 92 23.72 -5.50 2.13
C ASP A 92 24.18 -4.32 3.00
N GLU A 93 24.69 -4.63 4.20
CA GLU A 93 25.14 -3.65 5.19
C GLU A 93 26.33 -2.80 4.72
N GLU A 94 27.19 -3.37 3.87
CA GLU A 94 28.32 -2.65 3.25
C GLU A 94 27.85 -1.77 2.07
N GLY A 95 26.55 -1.74 1.79
CA GLY A 95 25.95 -0.96 0.72
C GLY A 95 26.22 -1.54 -0.67
N ARG A 96 26.56 -2.84 -0.76
CA ARG A 96 26.87 -3.49 -2.04
C ARG A 96 25.59 -3.80 -2.83
N PRO A 97 25.54 -3.50 -4.13
CA PRO A 97 24.36 -3.81 -4.93
C PRO A 97 24.22 -5.32 -5.11
N THR A 98 22.98 -5.77 -5.26
CA THR A 98 22.73 -7.19 -5.49
C THR A 98 22.98 -7.58 -6.95
N VAL A 99 23.39 -8.82 -7.19
CA VAL A 99 23.54 -9.42 -8.53
C VAL A 99 22.31 -9.11 -9.41
N LYS A 100 21.12 -9.38 -8.87
CA LYS A 100 19.82 -9.14 -9.53
C LYS A 100 19.58 -7.67 -9.88
N THR A 101 20.07 -6.74 -9.05
CA THR A 101 19.95 -5.30 -9.32
C THR A 101 20.79 -4.90 -10.52
N VAL A 102 22.05 -5.36 -10.57
CA VAL A 102 22.98 -5.07 -11.68
C VAL A 102 22.48 -5.72 -12.97
N GLN A 103 22.09 -7.00 -12.94
CA GLN A 103 21.48 -7.69 -14.09
C GLN A 103 20.26 -6.94 -14.64
N ASN A 104 19.36 -6.47 -13.75
CA ASN A 104 18.18 -5.73 -14.17
C ASN A 104 18.53 -4.39 -14.84
N LYS A 105 19.49 -3.63 -14.31
CA LYS A 105 19.94 -2.36 -14.88
C LYS A 105 20.59 -2.56 -16.25
N VAL A 106 21.51 -3.51 -16.38
CA VAL A 106 22.17 -3.84 -17.65
C VAL A 106 21.14 -4.30 -18.69
N ARG A 107 20.17 -5.15 -18.31
CA ARG A 107 19.09 -5.56 -19.22
C ARG A 107 18.20 -4.38 -19.67
N ILE A 108 17.88 -3.47 -18.76
CA ILE A 108 17.11 -2.24 -19.10
C ILE A 108 17.89 -1.38 -20.07
N PHE A 109 19.19 -1.17 -19.81
CA PHE A 109 20.09 -0.45 -20.71
C PHE A 109 20.09 -1.08 -22.11
N MET A 110 20.41 -2.38 -22.23
CA MET A 110 20.44 -3.09 -23.51
C MET A 110 19.12 -2.89 -24.27
N SER A 111 18.00 -3.05 -23.55
CA SER A 111 16.67 -2.88 -24.12
C SER A 111 16.40 -1.44 -24.61
N GLN A 112 16.91 -0.42 -23.91
CA GLN A 112 16.74 0.98 -24.28
C GLN A 112 17.67 1.41 -25.40
N TRP A 113 18.91 0.92 -25.40
CA TRP A 113 19.88 1.20 -26.45
C TRP A 113 19.34 0.76 -27.81
N GLU A 114 18.84 -0.47 -27.91
CA GLU A 114 18.23 -1.00 -29.14
C GLU A 114 16.96 -0.23 -29.57
N ARG A 115 16.22 0.37 -28.61
CA ARG A 115 15.06 1.23 -28.92
C ARG A 115 15.46 2.57 -29.52
N LYS A 116 16.59 3.14 -29.08
CA LYS A 116 17.07 4.46 -29.51
C LYS A 116 17.87 4.39 -30.81
N THR A 117 18.67 3.34 -30.99
CA THR A 117 19.55 3.19 -32.16
C THR A 117 18.91 2.41 -33.30
N HIS A 118 17.81 1.70 -33.04
CA HIS A 118 17.19 0.74 -33.98
C HIS A 118 18.14 -0.39 -34.43
N LEU A 119 19.26 -0.59 -33.72
CA LEU A 119 20.19 -1.68 -33.92
C LEU A 119 19.91 -2.79 -32.89
N SER A 120 20.37 -4.01 -33.20
CA SER A 120 20.28 -5.16 -32.28
C SER A 120 21.63 -5.42 -31.63
N ILE A 121 21.60 -5.76 -30.34
CA ILE A 121 22.75 -6.35 -29.67
C ILE A 121 22.78 -7.84 -30.04
N PRO A 122 23.95 -8.40 -30.43
CA PRO A 122 24.09 -9.82 -30.73
C PRO A 122 23.62 -10.72 -29.57
N PRO A 123 22.88 -11.82 -29.82
CA PRO A 123 22.34 -12.69 -28.77
C PRO A 123 23.41 -13.29 -27.85
N ASP A 124 24.59 -13.62 -28.40
CA ASP A 124 25.74 -14.11 -27.66
C ASP A 124 26.20 -13.10 -26.60
N VAL A 125 26.23 -11.80 -26.94
CA VAL A 125 26.53 -10.74 -25.97
C VAL A 125 25.39 -10.58 -24.98
N HIS A 126 24.15 -10.44 -25.46
CA HIS A 126 22.98 -10.20 -24.63
C HIS A 126 22.77 -11.28 -23.56
N ASP A 127 22.79 -12.55 -23.96
CA ASP A 127 22.47 -13.68 -23.09
C ASP A 127 23.63 -14.03 -22.14
N SER A 128 24.87 -13.75 -22.54
CA SER A 128 26.03 -13.96 -21.67
C SER A 128 26.11 -12.98 -20.49
N MET A 129 25.48 -11.80 -20.58
CA MET A 129 25.63 -10.78 -19.54
C MET A 129 25.07 -11.20 -18.18
N ALA A 130 23.97 -11.97 -18.15
CA ALA A 130 23.41 -12.43 -16.88
C ALA A 130 24.38 -13.35 -16.14
N LEU A 131 24.95 -14.34 -16.85
CA LEU A 131 25.94 -15.29 -16.33
C LEU A 131 27.26 -14.60 -15.99
N TYR A 132 27.73 -13.67 -16.82
CA TYR A 132 28.93 -12.88 -16.49
C TYR A 132 28.78 -12.12 -15.17
N ILE A 133 27.62 -11.48 -14.95
CA ILE A 133 27.39 -10.71 -13.73
C ILE A 133 27.32 -11.63 -12.50
N GLU A 134 26.69 -12.79 -12.65
CA GLU A 134 26.45 -13.75 -11.56
C GLU A 134 27.70 -14.56 -11.18
N ASP A 135 28.41 -15.08 -12.18
CA ASP A 135 29.48 -16.06 -12.00
C ASP A 135 30.90 -15.44 -12.01
N PHE A 136 31.08 -14.24 -12.55
CA PHE A 136 32.39 -13.59 -12.65
C PHE A 136 32.42 -12.25 -11.92
N LEU A 137 31.63 -11.28 -12.39
CA LEU A 137 31.66 -9.92 -11.89
C LEU A 137 31.33 -9.85 -10.39
N ARG A 138 30.42 -10.72 -9.93
CA ARG A 138 30.11 -10.90 -8.50
C ARG A 138 31.35 -11.08 -7.64
N HIS A 139 32.36 -11.81 -8.11
CA HIS A 139 33.57 -12.07 -7.35
C HIS A 139 34.62 -10.98 -7.53
N GLU A 140 34.65 -10.29 -8.67
CA GLU A 140 35.56 -9.16 -8.93
C GLU A 140 35.18 -7.88 -8.17
N ILE A 141 33.88 -7.58 -8.11
CA ILE A 141 33.32 -6.42 -7.39
C ILE A 141 32.27 -6.90 -6.39
N PRO A 142 32.69 -7.50 -5.25
CA PRO A 142 31.87 -8.36 -4.37
C PRO A 142 30.37 -7.97 -4.35
N LEU A 143 29.57 -8.57 -5.25
CA LEU A 143 28.15 -8.24 -5.36
C LEU A 143 27.38 -9.06 -4.32
N SER A 144 26.36 -8.45 -3.72
CA SER A 144 25.53 -9.14 -2.74
C SER A 144 24.59 -10.15 -3.41
N ILE A 145 24.39 -11.29 -2.76
CA ILE A 145 23.35 -12.28 -3.12
C ILE A 145 22.14 -12.21 -2.20
N GLU A 146 22.10 -11.22 -1.32
CA GLU A 146 20.96 -11.07 -0.42
C GLU A 146 19.69 -10.82 -1.22
N GLU A 147 18.67 -11.61 -0.89
CA GLU A 147 17.30 -11.37 -1.31
C GLU A 147 16.47 -10.98 -0.10
N LYS A 148 15.59 -10.00 -0.29
CA LYS A 148 14.65 -9.65 0.76
C LYS A 148 13.65 -10.80 0.93
N ALA A 149 13.67 -11.44 2.10
CA ALA A 149 12.70 -12.46 2.46
C ALA A 149 11.26 -11.92 2.31
N PRO A 150 10.33 -12.76 1.83
CA PRO A 150 8.92 -12.38 1.80
C PRO A 150 8.41 -12.16 3.22
N THR A 151 7.43 -11.26 3.34
CA THR A 151 6.78 -10.93 4.61
C THR A 151 5.30 -11.27 4.49
N PHE A 152 4.67 -11.72 5.57
CA PHE A 152 3.28 -12.17 5.54
C PHE A 152 2.48 -11.52 6.68
N LEU A 153 1.46 -10.74 6.31
CA LEU A 153 0.53 -10.16 7.28
C LEU A 153 -0.48 -11.23 7.70
N THR A 154 -0.13 -12.06 8.69
CA THR A 154 -1.01 -13.09 9.27
C THR A 154 -2.29 -12.47 9.85
N ILE A 155 -3.29 -13.31 10.13
CA ILE A 155 -4.55 -12.83 10.70
C ILE A 155 -4.27 -12.13 12.04
N GLN A 156 -3.46 -12.76 12.90
CA GLN A 156 -3.06 -12.18 14.18
C GLN A 156 -2.39 -10.81 14.01
N ASN A 157 -1.42 -10.68 13.10
CA ASN A 157 -0.74 -9.41 12.84
C ASN A 157 -1.73 -8.33 12.35
N TYR A 158 -2.68 -8.70 11.49
CA TYR A 158 -3.75 -7.80 11.05
C TYR A 158 -4.65 -7.34 12.22
N LEU A 159 -5.06 -8.27 13.10
CA LEU A 159 -5.88 -7.94 14.26
C LEU A 159 -5.16 -6.97 15.20
N GLU A 160 -3.88 -7.19 15.46
CA GLU A 160 -3.06 -6.32 16.33
C GLU A 160 -2.90 -4.91 15.76
N MET A 161 -2.70 -4.81 14.44
CA MET A 161 -2.64 -3.51 13.77
C MET A 161 -3.97 -2.76 13.90
N GLU A 162 -5.10 -3.42 13.65
CA GLU A 162 -6.43 -2.80 13.78
C GLU A 162 -6.78 -2.47 15.25
N GLU A 163 -6.43 -3.33 16.20
CA GLU A 163 -6.59 -3.10 17.63
C GLU A 163 -5.82 -1.85 18.07
N LEU A 164 -4.55 -1.74 17.66
CA LEU A 164 -3.78 -0.51 17.88
C LEU A 164 -4.53 0.69 17.30
N LEU A 165 -4.87 0.66 16.00
CA LEU A 165 -5.47 1.78 15.28
C LEU A 165 -6.72 2.33 15.98
N TRP A 166 -7.56 1.44 16.51
CA TRP A 166 -8.87 1.81 17.07
C TRP A 166 -8.91 1.96 18.58
N GLN A 167 -7.96 1.38 19.33
CA GLN A 167 -8.03 1.36 20.80
C GLN A 167 -6.81 1.98 21.50
N ARG A 168 -5.68 2.16 20.81
CA ARG A 168 -4.41 2.54 21.48
C ARG A 168 -3.53 3.48 20.66
N ASP A 169 -3.91 3.83 19.43
CA ASP A 169 -3.03 4.56 18.52
C ASP A 169 -2.84 6.00 18.99
N TYR A 170 -1.60 6.31 19.35
CA TYR A 170 -1.17 7.62 19.83
C TYR A 170 -0.76 8.57 18.69
N HIS A 171 -0.98 8.17 17.42
CA HIS A 171 -0.59 8.97 16.27
C HIS A 171 -1.46 10.21 16.05
N ASP A 172 -0.84 11.38 15.91
CA ASP A 172 -1.52 12.62 15.50
C ASP A 172 -1.76 12.63 13.99
N TYR A 173 -2.94 12.14 13.59
CA TYR A 173 -3.37 12.17 12.20
C TYR A 173 -3.60 13.61 11.73
N ILE A 174 -3.30 13.89 10.46
CA ILE A 174 -3.62 15.19 9.84
C ILE A 174 -5.13 15.48 9.95
N HIS A 175 -5.94 14.43 9.85
CA HIS A 175 -7.39 14.41 9.98
C HIS A 175 -7.82 13.00 10.43
N GLU A 176 -8.76 12.90 11.37
CA GLU A 176 -9.18 11.61 11.97
C GLU A 176 -9.75 10.61 10.96
N GLY A 177 -10.41 11.09 9.90
CA GLY A 177 -10.81 10.26 8.75
C GLY A 177 -9.65 9.50 8.09
N SER A 178 -8.39 9.89 8.33
CA SER A 178 -7.22 9.11 7.87
C SER A 178 -7.17 7.71 8.48
N CYS A 179 -7.67 7.53 9.70
CA CYS A 179 -7.80 6.22 10.35
C CYS A 179 -8.77 5.32 9.57
N VAL A 180 -9.93 5.88 9.20
CA VAL A 180 -10.95 5.19 8.41
C VAL A 180 -10.38 4.81 7.05
N ASP A 181 -9.73 5.74 6.35
CA ASP A 181 -9.03 5.51 5.08
C ASP A 181 -8.02 4.38 5.18
N SER A 182 -7.15 4.42 6.20
CA SER A 182 -6.03 3.47 6.35
C SER A 182 -6.55 2.06 6.61
N SER A 183 -7.54 1.93 7.49
CA SER A 183 -8.24 0.67 7.77
C SER A 183 -8.96 0.15 6.52
N THR A 184 -9.66 1.02 5.78
CA THR A 184 -10.37 0.65 4.53
C THR A 184 -9.40 0.17 3.45
N LEU A 185 -8.31 0.89 3.24
CA LEU A 185 -7.29 0.57 2.23
C LEU A 185 -6.60 -0.77 2.54
N LEU A 186 -6.22 -1.01 3.80
CA LEU A 186 -5.61 -2.28 4.21
C LEU A 186 -6.54 -3.47 3.95
N LYS A 187 -7.82 -3.34 4.31
CA LYS A 187 -8.85 -4.35 4.02
C LYS A 187 -8.99 -4.63 2.54
N MET A 188 -8.98 -3.58 1.70
CA MET A 188 -9.04 -3.75 0.26
C MET A 188 -7.86 -4.60 -0.24
N HIS A 189 -6.65 -4.45 0.33
CA HIS A 189 -5.53 -5.34 0.04
C HIS A 189 -5.79 -6.78 0.49
N CYS A 190 -6.21 -6.99 1.74
CA CYS A 190 -6.44 -8.32 2.32
C CYS A 190 -7.56 -9.10 1.59
N TYR A 191 -8.70 -8.47 1.29
CA TYR A 191 -9.86 -9.18 0.73
C TYR A 191 -9.86 -9.32 -0.79
N THR A 192 -8.97 -8.60 -1.49
CA THR A 192 -8.97 -8.63 -2.97
C THR A 192 -7.62 -8.98 -3.59
N SER A 193 -6.54 -9.06 -2.80
CA SER A 193 -5.15 -9.16 -3.28
C SER A 193 -4.75 -8.06 -4.27
N ALA A 194 -5.52 -6.97 -4.32
CA ALA A 194 -5.25 -5.87 -5.24
C ALA A 194 -3.98 -5.13 -4.81
N ARG A 195 -3.21 -4.70 -5.80
CA ARG A 195 -1.96 -3.98 -5.59
C ARG A 195 -2.23 -2.52 -5.24
N LEU A 196 -1.23 -1.89 -4.61
CA LEU A 196 -1.22 -0.48 -4.22
C LEU A 196 -1.88 0.46 -5.26
N GLN A 197 -1.38 0.44 -6.50
CA GLN A 197 -1.90 1.30 -7.57
C GLN A 197 -3.36 1.00 -7.95
N GLU A 198 -3.80 -0.26 -7.85
CA GLU A 198 -5.13 -0.68 -8.27
C GLU A 198 -6.21 -0.15 -7.32
N ILE A 199 -5.88 -0.02 -6.03
CA ILE A 199 -6.78 0.53 -5.00
C ILE A 199 -6.70 2.05 -4.95
N CYS A 200 -5.48 2.63 -4.87
CA CYS A 200 -5.32 4.09 -4.77
C CYS A 200 -5.89 4.86 -5.98
N GLN A 201 -5.94 4.23 -7.16
CA GLN A 201 -6.49 4.84 -8.38
C GLN A 201 -7.93 4.38 -8.70
N ALA A 202 -8.57 3.62 -7.81
CA ALA A 202 -9.94 3.16 -8.03
C ALA A 202 -10.90 4.35 -8.06
N LYS A 203 -11.82 4.34 -9.01
CA LYS A 203 -12.90 5.33 -9.13
C LYS A 203 -14.26 4.69 -8.85
N TYR A 204 -15.27 5.50 -8.54
CA TYR A 204 -16.62 4.97 -8.30
C TYR A 204 -17.17 4.13 -9.46
N LYS A 205 -16.88 4.49 -10.71
CA LYS A 205 -17.26 3.69 -11.89
C LYS A 205 -16.60 2.30 -11.97
N ASP A 206 -15.51 2.07 -11.23
CA ASP A 206 -14.84 0.77 -11.13
C ASP A 206 -15.51 -0.12 -10.07
N LEU A 207 -16.44 0.42 -9.28
CA LEU A 207 -17.20 -0.28 -8.26
C LEU A 207 -18.67 -0.41 -8.66
N VAL A 208 -19.31 -1.46 -8.16
CA VAL A 208 -20.76 -1.63 -8.20
C VAL A 208 -21.24 -1.95 -6.79
N CYS A 209 -22.13 -1.14 -6.23
CA CYS A 209 -22.80 -1.45 -4.97
C CYS A 209 -24.21 -1.96 -5.28
N MET A 210 -24.61 -3.08 -4.67
CA MET A 210 -25.93 -3.65 -4.84
C MET A 210 -26.46 -4.24 -3.54
N VAL A 211 -27.78 -4.25 -3.40
CA VAL A 211 -28.46 -5.06 -2.40
C VAL A 211 -29.00 -6.30 -3.08
N ALA A 212 -28.76 -7.47 -2.52
CA ALA A 212 -29.34 -8.73 -2.95
C ALA A 212 -30.15 -9.36 -1.82
N TRP A 213 -31.21 -10.08 -2.16
CA TRP A 213 -31.93 -10.91 -1.19
C TRP A 213 -31.29 -12.28 -1.11
N LYS A 214 -30.77 -12.67 0.06
CA LYS A 214 -30.17 -14.00 0.26
C LYS A 214 -30.49 -14.49 1.67
N ASP A 215 -30.92 -15.74 1.79
CA ASP A 215 -31.24 -16.38 3.07
C ASP A 215 -32.27 -15.59 3.90
N GLY A 216 -33.33 -15.10 3.26
CA GLY A 216 -34.42 -14.37 3.93
C GLY A 216 -34.14 -12.91 4.26
N GLU A 217 -32.89 -12.45 4.15
CA GLU A 217 -32.47 -11.09 4.55
C GLU A 217 -31.79 -10.33 3.39
N PRO A 218 -31.82 -8.98 3.41
CA PRO A 218 -31.05 -8.17 2.47
C PRO A 218 -29.55 -8.22 2.80
N GLU A 219 -28.73 -8.19 1.76
CA GLU A 219 -27.28 -8.20 1.87
C GLU A 219 -26.67 -7.22 0.87
N ILE A 220 -25.84 -6.31 1.35
CA ILE A 220 -25.06 -5.40 0.53
C ILE A 220 -23.84 -6.14 -0.01
N LYS A 221 -23.61 -6.00 -1.32
CA LYS A 221 -22.47 -6.55 -2.05
C LYS A 221 -21.83 -5.45 -2.88
N ILE A 222 -20.51 -5.39 -2.82
CA ILE A 222 -19.68 -4.45 -3.56
C ILE A 222 -18.82 -5.26 -4.52
N GLY A 223 -18.99 -5.03 -5.82
CA GLY A 223 -18.10 -5.57 -6.84
C GLY A 223 -17.00 -4.56 -7.14
N PHE A 224 -15.74 -4.93 -6.88
CA PHE A 224 -14.57 -4.12 -7.22
C PHE A 224 -13.89 -4.64 -8.49
N LYS A 225 -13.80 -3.81 -9.53
CA LYS A 225 -13.08 -4.13 -10.78
C LYS A 225 -11.68 -3.52 -10.73
N ARG A 226 -10.64 -4.35 -10.90
CA ARG A 226 -9.24 -3.91 -10.94
C ARG A 226 -8.88 -3.31 -12.31
N GLU A 227 -9.32 -2.07 -12.55
CA GLU A 227 -9.18 -1.42 -13.86
C GLU A 227 -7.71 -1.18 -14.24
N LYS A 228 -6.91 -0.68 -13.29
CA LYS A 228 -5.47 -0.40 -13.45
C LYS A 228 -4.55 -1.61 -13.23
N CYS A 229 -5.05 -2.83 -13.44
CA CYS A 229 -4.27 -4.06 -13.22
C CYS A 229 -3.04 -4.14 -14.14
N LYS A 230 -1.88 -4.44 -13.53
CA LYS A 230 -0.59 -4.60 -14.22
C LYS A 230 -0.70 -5.65 -15.33
N ASN A 231 -0.07 -5.38 -16.48
CA ASN A 231 -0.05 -6.26 -17.67
C ASN A 231 -1.44 -6.59 -18.26
N MET A 232 -2.49 -5.85 -17.86
CA MET A 232 -3.85 -6.07 -18.36
C MET A 232 -4.48 -4.82 -18.98
N ALA A 233 -3.71 -3.74 -19.20
CA ALA A 233 -4.22 -2.47 -19.73
C ALA A 233 -5.09 -2.64 -20.99
N LYS A 234 -4.62 -3.46 -21.95
CA LYS A 234 -5.31 -3.73 -23.23
C LYS A 234 -6.33 -4.88 -23.17
N THR A 235 -6.49 -5.53 -22.03
CA THR A 235 -7.36 -6.72 -21.92
C THR A 235 -8.74 -6.33 -21.40
N PRO A 236 -9.84 -6.70 -22.08
CA PRO A 236 -11.19 -6.38 -21.59
C PRO A 236 -11.57 -7.18 -20.34
N ARG A 237 -11.00 -8.37 -20.17
CA ARG A 237 -11.18 -9.24 -18.99
C ARG A 237 -10.24 -8.82 -17.86
N LYS A 238 -10.74 -7.95 -16.98
CA LYS A 238 -10.08 -7.53 -15.74
C LYS A 238 -10.56 -8.38 -14.55
N PRO A 239 -9.72 -8.59 -13.52
CA PRO A 239 -10.16 -9.22 -12.28
C PRO A 239 -11.30 -8.41 -11.61
N LYS A 240 -12.25 -9.13 -11.03
CA LYS A 240 -13.39 -8.58 -10.31
C LYS A 240 -13.52 -9.31 -8.98
N HIS A 241 -13.64 -8.57 -7.89
CA HIS A 241 -13.70 -9.10 -6.54
C HIS A 241 -15.03 -8.74 -5.90
N PRO A 242 -15.83 -9.74 -5.49
CA PRO A 242 -17.00 -9.49 -4.65
C PRO A 242 -16.54 -9.28 -3.20
N ILE A 243 -17.06 -8.22 -2.59
CA ILE A 243 -16.96 -7.90 -1.17
C ILE A 243 -18.39 -7.89 -0.65
N TYR A 244 -18.66 -8.51 0.50
CA TYR A 244 -20.03 -8.73 0.95
C TYR A 244 -20.19 -8.50 2.45
N GLU A 245 -21.40 -8.09 2.83
CA GLU A 245 -21.74 -7.61 4.17
C GLU A 245 -21.71 -8.70 5.24
N ARG A 246 -22.22 -9.89 4.91
CA ARG A 246 -22.43 -10.98 5.88
C ARG A 246 -21.30 -11.99 5.83
N LEU A 247 -20.43 -11.94 6.83
CA LEU A 247 -19.40 -12.93 7.11
C LEU A 247 -19.92 -13.90 8.19
N HIS A 248 -19.63 -15.20 8.05
CA HIS A 248 -20.06 -16.22 9.00
C HIS A 248 -18.89 -17.12 9.42
N PRO A 249 -18.61 -17.28 10.72
CA PRO A 249 -19.17 -16.49 11.84
C PRO A 249 -18.88 -14.99 11.69
N ALA A 250 -19.66 -14.14 12.38
CA ALA A 250 -19.44 -12.70 12.31
C ALA A 250 -18.10 -12.36 12.98
N PRO A 251 -17.12 -11.78 12.25
CA PRO A 251 -15.90 -11.31 12.87
C PRO A 251 -16.18 -9.98 13.61
N PRO A 252 -15.21 -9.45 14.37
CA PRO A 252 -15.26 -8.07 14.85
C PRO A 252 -15.66 -7.09 13.75
N LEU A 253 -16.44 -6.06 14.09
CA LEU A 253 -16.88 -5.03 13.14
C LEU A 253 -15.70 -4.35 12.42
N PHE A 254 -14.55 -4.16 13.09
CA PHE A 254 -13.36 -3.64 12.43
C PHE A 254 -12.86 -4.55 11.31
N ALA A 255 -13.30 -5.81 11.17
CA ALA A 255 -12.94 -6.70 10.07
C ALA A 255 -14.00 -6.72 8.96
N ASN A 256 -15.12 -6.00 9.10
CA ASN A 256 -16.14 -5.96 8.06
C ASN A 256 -15.78 -4.94 6.97
N PRO A 257 -15.41 -5.35 5.73
CA PRO A 257 -14.99 -4.42 4.69
C PRO A 257 -16.13 -3.53 4.17
N VAL A 258 -17.38 -4.02 4.22
CA VAL A 258 -18.54 -3.25 3.75
C VAL A 258 -18.84 -2.09 4.70
N LEU A 259 -18.69 -2.28 6.01
CA LEU A 259 -18.82 -1.19 7.01
C LEU A 259 -17.96 0.02 6.62
N PHE A 260 -16.67 -0.22 6.38
CA PHE A 260 -15.71 0.83 6.06
C PHE A 260 -15.96 1.45 4.68
N LEU A 261 -16.21 0.64 3.65
CA LEU A 261 -16.51 1.16 2.32
C LEU A 261 -17.79 2.01 2.29
N LEU A 262 -18.84 1.59 3.01
CA LEU A 262 -20.06 2.38 3.12
C LEU A 262 -19.81 3.73 3.81
N SER A 263 -18.95 3.78 4.83
CA SER A 263 -18.61 5.05 5.48
C SER A 263 -17.97 6.05 4.49
N VAL A 264 -17.11 5.58 3.59
CA VAL A 264 -16.51 6.38 2.51
C VAL A 264 -17.55 6.83 1.50
N PHE A 265 -18.45 5.92 1.06
CA PHE A 265 -19.45 6.25 0.05
C PHE A 265 -20.52 7.23 0.57
N ILE A 266 -20.90 7.11 1.84
CA ILE A 266 -21.91 7.97 2.47
C ILE A 266 -21.32 9.36 2.75
N SER A 267 -20.11 9.44 3.32
CA SER A 267 -19.45 10.73 3.58
C SER A 267 -19.22 11.56 2.31
N THR A 268 -18.94 10.91 1.18
CA THR A 268 -18.81 11.56 -0.13
C THR A 268 -20.14 11.80 -0.85
N SER A 269 -21.28 11.45 -0.23
CA SER A 269 -22.60 11.51 -0.87
C SER A 269 -22.66 10.82 -2.24
N ALA A 270 -21.91 9.72 -2.40
CA ALA A 270 -21.66 9.07 -3.69
C ALA A 270 -22.90 8.42 -4.30
N PHE A 271 -23.90 8.06 -3.51
CA PHE A 271 -25.14 7.48 -4.02
C PHE A 271 -26.07 8.55 -4.59
N LYS A 272 -26.72 8.21 -5.70
CA LYS A 272 -27.69 9.08 -6.37
C LYS A 272 -28.91 9.34 -5.50
N ASN A 273 -29.51 8.28 -4.97
CA ASN A 273 -30.83 8.30 -4.32
C ASN A 273 -30.80 8.04 -2.80
N TYR A 274 -29.63 7.75 -2.22
CA TYR A 274 -29.49 7.38 -0.82
C TYR A 274 -28.52 8.35 -0.15
N LYS A 275 -28.93 9.07 0.89
CA LYS A 275 -28.12 10.15 1.48
C LYS A 275 -27.65 9.84 2.89
N THR A 276 -28.43 9.06 3.63
CA THR A 276 -28.13 8.73 5.02
C THR A 276 -27.73 7.26 5.19
N VAL A 277 -27.19 6.94 6.36
CA VAL A 277 -26.91 5.55 6.77
C VAL A 277 -28.19 4.72 6.73
N GLU A 278 -29.28 5.30 7.23
CA GLU A 278 -30.60 4.66 7.30
C GLU A 278 -31.15 4.39 5.91
N ASP A 279 -31.02 5.33 4.97
CA ASP A 279 -31.48 5.16 3.59
C ASP A 279 -30.78 3.95 2.93
N VAL A 280 -29.45 3.88 3.07
CA VAL A 280 -28.63 2.83 2.45
C VAL A 280 -28.95 1.46 3.05
N LEU A 281 -29.01 1.36 4.38
CA LEU A 281 -29.31 0.09 5.05
C LEU A 281 -30.77 -0.34 4.88
N SER A 282 -31.69 0.62 4.71
CA SER A 282 -33.11 0.35 4.43
C SER A 282 -33.38 -0.02 2.97
N ALA A 283 -32.40 0.11 2.08
CA ALA A 283 -32.54 -0.29 0.69
C ALA A 283 -32.86 -1.79 0.59
N ARG A 284 -33.93 -2.12 -0.14
CA ARG A 284 -34.39 -3.50 -0.36
C ARG A 284 -34.35 -3.84 -1.85
N ALA A 285 -33.97 -5.07 -2.15
CA ALA A 285 -34.18 -5.68 -3.45
C ALA A 285 -35.46 -6.53 -3.45
N PRO A 286 -36.16 -6.69 -4.58
CA PRO A 286 -37.24 -7.67 -4.68
C PRO A 286 -36.74 -9.07 -4.33
N LYS A 287 -37.60 -9.91 -3.73
CA LYS A 287 -37.24 -11.28 -3.33
C LYS A 287 -36.67 -12.07 -4.51
N GLY A 288 -35.50 -12.70 -4.32
CA GLY A 288 -34.78 -13.45 -5.35
C GLY A 288 -34.12 -12.60 -6.45
N LYS A 289 -34.14 -11.26 -6.33
CA LYS A 289 -33.48 -10.33 -7.24
C LYS A 289 -32.44 -9.49 -6.50
N TYR A 290 -31.68 -8.72 -7.28
CA TYR A 290 -30.79 -7.68 -6.77
C TYR A 290 -31.27 -6.30 -7.23
N ARG A 291 -30.83 -5.27 -6.52
CA ARG A 291 -30.99 -3.86 -6.90
C ARG A 291 -29.62 -3.19 -6.82
N ILE A 292 -29.21 -2.55 -7.92
CA ILE A 292 -27.99 -1.74 -7.93
C ILE A 292 -28.30 -0.41 -7.26
N LEU A 293 -27.43 0.00 -6.33
CA LEU A 293 -27.45 1.34 -5.75
C LEU A 293 -26.65 2.26 -6.67
N GLU A 294 -27.35 3.05 -7.48
CA GLU A 294 -26.72 3.90 -8.49
C GLU A 294 -25.81 4.96 -7.86
N TRP A 295 -24.61 5.11 -8.42
CA TRP A 295 -23.73 6.24 -8.13
C TRP A 295 -24.30 7.53 -8.72
N ALA A 296 -24.06 8.65 -8.05
CA ALA A 296 -24.34 9.97 -8.60
C ALA A 296 -23.41 10.25 -9.81
N HIS A 297 -23.93 10.91 -10.85
CA HIS A 297 -23.18 11.12 -12.09
C HIS A 297 -21.88 11.93 -11.88
N ASN A 298 -21.90 12.87 -10.95
CA ASN A 298 -20.77 13.72 -10.63
C ASN A 298 -19.62 12.98 -9.95
N VAL A 299 -19.85 11.80 -9.33
CA VAL A 299 -18.80 11.06 -8.62
C VAL A 299 -18.13 9.96 -9.43
N LEU A 300 -18.66 9.59 -10.59
CA LEU A 300 -18.21 8.42 -11.37
C LEU A 300 -16.70 8.46 -11.69
N ASP A 301 -16.17 9.64 -11.97
CA ASP A 301 -14.77 9.85 -12.33
C ASP A 301 -13.87 10.29 -11.16
N ILE A 302 -14.43 10.43 -9.98
CA ILE A 302 -13.74 10.81 -8.75
C ILE A 302 -13.07 9.57 -8.13
N PRO A 303 -11.86 9.68 -7.59
CA PRO A 303 -11.24 8.60 -6.83
C PRO A 303 -12.09 8.20 -5.61
N VAL A 304 -12.21 6.90 -5.35
CA VAL A 304 -12.87 6.41 -4.12
C VAL A 304 -12.08 6.83 -2.88
N PHE A 305 -10.75 6.85 -2.99
CA PHE A 305 -9.84 7.26 -1.94
C PHE A 305 -9.09 8.53 -2.37
N PRO A 306 -9.61 9.74 -2.06
CA PRO A 306 -8.90 10.98 -2.28
C PRO A 306 -7.72 11.16 -1.30
N GLU A 307 -6.81 12.09 -1.59
CA GLU A 307 -5.81 12.52 -0.61
C GLU A 307 -6.50 13.20 0.58
N MET A 308 -5.98 13.00 1.81
CA MET A 308 -6.58 13.55 3.02
C MET A 308 -5.85 14.83 3.43
N SER A 309 -6.60 15.93 3.62
CA SER A 309 -6.11 17.21 4.12
C SER A 309 -6.59 17.46 5.56
N LYS A 310 -6.15 18.56 6.19
CA LYS A 310 -6.66 18.95 7.52
C LYS A 310 -8.16 19.23 7.56
N ASN A 311 -8.73 19.59 6.42
CA ASN A 311 -10.15 19.94 6.29
C ASN A 311 -10.98 18.74 5.80
N GLY A 312 -10.38 17.54 5.77
CA GLY A 312 -11.00 16.34 5.22
C GLY A 312 -10.44 15.99 3.84
N PRO A 313 -11.16 15.12 3.10
CA PRO A 313 -10.85 14.78 1.71
C PRO A 313 -10.52 16.02 0.87
N THR A 314 -9.45 15.94 0.08
CA THR A 314 -8.95 17.11 -0.65
C THR A 314 -9.84 17.40 -1.85
N ASP A 315 -10.82 18.30 -1.68
CA ASP A 315 -11.48 18.96 -2.79
C ASP A 315 -10.44 19.86 -3.48
N LYS A 316 -10.22 19.71 -4.80
CA LYS A 316 -9.31 20.61 -5.55
C LYS A 316 -9.79 22.07 -5.59
N ALA A 317 -10.86 22.44 -4.89
CA ALA A 317 -11.48 23.74 -5.00
C ALA A 317 -10.64 24.90 -4.46
N LYS A 318 -9.58 24.70 -3.66
CA LYS A 318 -8.80 25.82 -3.09
C LYS A 318 -7.31 25.47 -2.92
N ASN A 319 -6.53 25.71 -3.97
CA ASN A 319 -5.16 26.28 -3.96
C ASN A 319 -4.34 25.82 -5.19
N GLU A 320 -4.35 26.70 -6.20
CA GLU A 320 -3.25 27.20 -7.05
C GLU A 320 -2.27 26.27 -7.82
N VAL A 321 -2.23 26.56 -9.13
CA VAL A 321 -1.21 26.31 -10.18
C VAL A 321 -1.00 24.88 -10.67
N GLU A 322 -2.03 24.28 -11.27
CA GLU A 322 -1.82 23.53 -12.52
C GLU A 322 -3.13 23.52 -13.32
N MET A 323 -3.27 24.53 -14.19
CA MET A 323 -4.31 24.57 -15.22
C MET A 323 -4.03 23.45 -16.22
N SER A 324 -4.53 22.24 -15.93
CA SER A 324 -4.69 21.22 -16.96
C SER A 324 -5.97 21.48 -17.74
N ILE A 325 -5.92 21.24 -19.06
CA ILE A 325 -6.98 21.52 -20.05
C ILE A 325 -8.32 20.79 -19.74
N ASP A 326 -8.31 19.86 -18.80
CA ASP A 326 -9.44 18.97 -18.47
C ASP A 326 -10.29 19.38 -17.24
N GLY A 327 -10.10 20.58 -16.69
CA GLY A 327 -10.86 21.06 -15.52
C GLY A 327 -10.45 20.43 -14.17
N PRO A 328 -11.10 20.82 -13.05
CA PRO A 328 -10.71 20.39 -11.71
C PRO A 328 -11.00 18.90 -11.49
N LYS A 329 -9.97 18.08 -11.26
CA LYS A 329 -10.09 16.65 -10.91
C LYS A 329 -9.52 16.41 -9.51
N GLU A 330 -10.31 15.93 -8.56
CA GLU A 330 -9.83 15.49 -7.24
C GLU A 330 -8.60 14.58 -7.34
N LYS A 331 -7.65 14.77 -6.41
CA LYS A 331 -6.37 14.07 -6.45
C LYS A 331 -6.50 12.72 -5.75
N ALA A 332 -6.29 11.65 -6.52
CA ALA A 332 -6.27 10.28 -6.00
C ALA A 332 -5.20 10.11 -4.92
N LYS A 333 -5.41 9.17 -4.00
CA LYS A 333 -4.46 8.82 -2.93
C LYS A 333 -3.07 8.58 -3.52
N ASN A 334 -2.06 9.25 -2.94
CA ASN A 334 -0.68 9.07 -3.36
C ASN A 334 -0.19 7.67 -2.95
N GLU A 335 0.14 6.84 -3.94
CA GLU A 335 0.63 5.47 -3.76
C GLU A 335 1.83 5.38 -2.80
N ALA A 336 2.84 6.23 -3.00
CA ALA A 336 4.05 6.22 -2.19
C ALA A 336 3.77 6.66 -0.76
N LEU A 337 2.89 7.64 -0.58
CA LEU A 337 2.46 8.10 0.74
C LEU A 337 1.71 7.00 1.49
N TRP A 338 0.74 6.33 0.85
CA TRP A 338 0.00 5.23 1.47
C TRP A 338 0.93 4.07 1.85
N GLY A 339 1.83 3.65 0.96
CA GLY A 339 2.81 2.60 1.27
C GLY A 339 3.66 2.93 2.50
N LYS A 340 4.07 4.20 2.63
CA LYS A 340 4.79 4.69 3.82
C LYS A 340 3.90 4.72 5.06
N GLN A 341 2.69 5.28 4.98
CA GLN A 341 1.75 5.37 6.10
C GLN A 341 1.42 4.00 6.69
N CYS A 342 1.18 3.00 5.84
CA CYS A 342 0.93 1.63 6.27
C CYS A 342 2.17 1.00 6.92
N SER A 343 3.36 1.26 6.38
CA SER A 343 4.62 0.82 6.99
C SER A 343 4.84 1.46 8.37
N ASP A 344 4.61 2.77 8.50
CA ASP A 344 4.71 3.51 9.75
C ASP A 344 3.66 3.06 10.78
N TRP A 345 2.46 2.67 10.33
CA TRP A 345 1.45 2.05 11.20
C TRP A 345 1.90 0.70 11.73
N ALA A 346 2.43 -0.19 10.87
CA ALA A 346 3.00 -1.45 11.31
C ALA A 346 4.14 -1.24 12.33
N LYS A 347 4.99 -0.24 12.13
CA LYS A 347 6.03 0.13 13.11
C LYS A 347 5.46 0.49 14.47
N ARG A 348 4.37 1.26 14.52
CA ARG A 348 3.68 1.58 15.78
C ARG A 348 3.01 0.36 16.42
N ALA A 349 2.67 -0.65 15.64
CA ALA A 349 2.14 -1.95 16.09
C ALA A 349 3.24 -2.97 16.42
N ASP A 350 4.44 -2.49 16.77
CA ASP A 350 5.57 -3.30 17.20
C ASP A 350 6.22 -4.19 16.11
N PHE A 351 6.04 -3.82 14.83
CA PHE A 351 6.74 -4.43 13.70
C PHE A 351 7.87 -3.49 13.19
N PRO A 352 9.13 -3.66 13.65
CA PRO A 352 10.21 -2.66 13.51
C PRO A 352 10.57 -2.37 12.05
N ASN A 353 10.54 -3.41 11.22
CA ASN A 353 10.82 -3.32 9.78
C ASN A 353 9.66 -2.68 8.99
N GLY A 354 8.56 -2.38 9.68
CA GLY A 354 7.28 -2.00 9.09
C GLY A 354 6.73 -3.09 8.18
N MET A 355 5.78 -2.70 7.33
CA MET A 355 5.14 -3.64 6.40
C MET A 355 5.09 -3.06 4.99
N GLY A 356 5.43 -3.89 3.99
CA GLY A 356 5.06 -3.63 2.61
C GLY A 356 3.66 -4.19 2.31
N LEU A 357 2.82 -3.44 1.61
CA LEU A 357 1.45 -3.88 1.25
C LEU A 357 1.39 -5.18 0.41
N HIS A 358 2.53 -5.62 -0.11
CA HIS A 358 2.67 -6.93 -0.72
C HIS A 358 2.44 -8.07 0.28
N ALA A 359 2.78 -7.88 1.56
CA ALA A 359 2.60 -8.87 2.62
C ALA A 359 1.13 -9.27 2.82
N ALA A 360 0.23 -8.28 2.79
CA ALA A 360 -1.21 -8.51 2.81
C ALA A 360 -1.69 -9.32 1.60
N CYS A 361 -1.15 -9.02 0.41
CA CYS A 361 -1.48 -9.77 -0.80
C CYS A 361 -0.98 -11.22 -0.75
N CYS A 362 0.23 -11.45 -0.24
CA CYS A 362 0.81 -12.78 -0.09
C CYS A 362 0.01 -13.64 0.89
N LYS A 363 -0.30 -13.12 2.10
CA LYS A 363 -1.12 -13.87 3.05
C LYS A 363 -2.53 -14.14 2.51
N ALA A 364 -3.17 -13.17 1.85
CA ALA A 364 -4.47 -13.39 1.22
C ALA A 364 -4.44 -14.53 0.19
N LEU A 365 -3.38 -14.64 -0.60
CA LEU A 365 -3.23 -15.71 -1.59
C LEU A 365 -2.95 -17.06 -0.95
N ILE A 366 -2.17 -17.10 0.13
CA ILE A 366 -1.96 -18.32 0.92
C ILE A 366 -3.30 -18.81 1.49
N GLN A 367 -4.09 -17.93 2.09
CA GLN A 367 -5.40 -18.30 2.64
C GLN A 367 -6.39 -18.79 1.57
N VAL A 368 -6.35 -18.22 0.36
CA VAL A 368 -7.19 -18.68 -0.76
C VAL A 368 -6.67 -20.01 -1.35
N ASP A 369 -5.36 -20.24 -1.35
CA ASP A 369 -4.77 -21.52 -1.76
C ASP A 369 -5.12 -22.64 -0.77
N ASP A 370 -5.03 -22.36 0.53
CA ASP A 370 -5.33 -23.29 1.62
C ASP A 370 -6.83 -23.54 1.79
N GLY A 371 -7.67 -22.59 1.37
CA GLY A 371 -9.13 -22.69 1.44
C GLY A 371 -9.80 -23.69 0.48
N GLY A 372 -9.02 -24.53 -0.22
CA GLY A 372 -9.52 -25.57 -1.11
C GLY A 372 -10.00 -25.07 -2.48
N TYR A 373 -9.62 -23.86 -2.88
CA TYR A 373 -9.96 -23.32 -4.20
C TYR A 373 -9.06 -23.91 -5.30
N SER A 374 -9.60 -24.06 -6.51
CA SER A 374 -8.78 -24.52 -7.64
C SER A 374 -7.70 -23.49 -8.01
N LEU A 375 -6.57 -23.95 -8.54
CA LEU A 375 -5.49 -23.07 -9.02
C LEU A 375 -6.00 -21.98 -9.98
N GLY A 376 -6.96 -22.29 -10.85
CA GLY A 376 -7.58 -21.31 -11.75
C GLY A 376 -8.35 -20.20 -11.01
N GLN A 377 -9.00 -20.52 -9.89
CA GLN A 377 -9.64 -19.54 -9.01
C GLN A 377 -8.60 -18.69 -8.28
N VAL A 378 -7.55 -19.31 -7.71
CA VAL A 378 -6.45 -18.60 -7.04
C VAL A 378 -5.76 -17.63 -8.01
N MET A 379 -5.43 -18.08 -9.23
CA MET A 379 -4.84 -17.23 -10.26
C MET A 379 -5.75 -16.07 -10.67
N LYS A 380 -7.07 -16.31 -10.76
CA LYS A 380 -8.06 -15.27 -11.09
C LYS A 380 -8.18 -14.24 -9.95
N PHE A 381 -8.14 -14.68 -8.71
CA PHE A 381 -8.10 -13.81 -7.53
C PHE A 381 -6.82 -12.96 -7.53
N ALA A 382 -5.65 -13.57 -7.72
CA ALA A 382 -4.38 -12.86 -7.81
C ALA A 382 -4.29 -11.87 -8.99
N GLY A 383 -5.03 -12.13 -10.06
CA GLY A 383 -4.85 -11.47 -11.35
C GLY A 383 -3.56 -11.94 -12.04
N HIS A 384 -3.17 -13.20 -11.83
CA HIS A 384 -1.99 -13.82 -12.44
C HIS A 384 -2.34 -14.57 -13.72
N ARG A 385 -1.42 -14.53 -14.70
CA ARG A 385 -1.52 -15.33 -15.95
C ARG A 385 -0.51 -16.46 -16.00
N ASN A 386 0.54 -16.38 -15.19
CA ASN A 386 1.60 -17.37 -15.12
C ASN A 386 1.61 -17.97 -13.70
N PRO A 387 1.42 -19.29 -13.55
CA PRO A 387 1.46 -19.93 -12.24
C PRO A 387 2.83 -19.81 -11.57
N LYS A 388 3.93 -19.71 -12.34
CA LYS A 388 5.27 -19.49 -11.78
C LYS A 388 5.36 -18.21 -10.94
N THR A 389 4.60 -17.18 -11.30
CA THR A 389 4.54 -15.93 -10.53
C THR A 389 3.85 -16.14 -9.19
N LEU A 390 2.82 -16.99 -9.12
CA LEU A 390 2.14 -17.29 -7.86
C LEU A 390 3.10 -18.06 -6.93
N VAL A 391 3.64 -19.17 -7.41
CA VAL A 391 4.49 -20.06 -6.62
C VAL A 391 5.77 -19.35 -6.18
N GLY A 392 6.52 -18.73 -7.09
CA GLY A 392 7.86 -18.20 -6.77
C GLY A 392 7.91 -16.81 -6.11
N HIS A 393 6.78 -16.13 -5.91
CA HIS A 393 6.78 -14.76 -5.33
C HIS A 393 5.71 -14.49 -4.28
N TYR A 394 4.68 -15.31 -4.18
CA TYR A 394 3.53 -15.03 -3.31
C TYR A 394 3.26 -16.11 -2.28
N LEU A 395 3.48 -17.38 -2.64
CA LEU A 395 3.36 -18.48 -1.69
C LEU A 395 4.63 -18.53 -0.82
N SER A 396 4.47 -19.05 0.41
CA SER A 396 5.59 -19.29 1.32
C SER A 396 6.43 -20.47 0.80
N ASP A 397 7.74 -20.41 0.99
CA ASP A 397 8.65 -21.53 0.73
C ASP A 397 8.53 -22.63 1.79
N GLU A 398 7.81 -22.36 2.89
CA GLU A 398 7.51 -23.34 3.92
C GLU A 398 6.66 -24.48 3.38
N ASN A 399 7.07 -25.70 3.68
CA ASN A 399 6.29 -26.87 3.35
C ASN A 399 5.06 -26.96 4.26
N LYS A 400 3.87 -26.92 3.67
CA LYS A 400 2.59 -27.04 4.38
C LYS A 400 2.16 -28.49 4.63
N VAL A 401 2.87 -29.47 4.06
CA VAL A 401 2.57 -30.88 4.30
C VAL A 401 2.86 -31.19 5.76
N ASP A 402 1.82 -31.53 6.51
CA ASP A 402 1.95 -32.10 7.85
C ASP A 402 2.55 -33.51 7.75
N SER A 403 3.87 -33.57 7.65
CA SER A 403 4.61 -34.82 7.48
C SER A 403 4.44 -35.74 8.68
N ALA A 404 4.26 -35.18 9.89
CA ALA A 404 4.08 -35.95 11.10
C ALA A 404 2.71 -36.65 11.10
N ALA A 405 1.63 -35.91 10.84
CA ALA A 405 0.30 -36.50 10.74
C ALA A 405 0.21 -37.47 9.55
N ALA A 406 0.77 -37.11 8.39
CA ALA A 406 0.77 -37.99 7.22
C ALA A 406 1.51 -39.32 7.49
N PHE A 407 2.67 -39.26 8.14
CA PHE A 407 3.45 -40.46 8.49
C PHE A 407 2.71 -41.33 9.52
N LEU A 408 2.09 -40.71 10.51
CA LEU A 408 1.34 -41.39 11.58
C LEU A 408 -0.10 -41.75 11.20
N LYS A 409 -0.55 -41.40 9.99
CA LYS A 409 -1.94 -41.52 9.51
C LYS A 409 -2.96 -40.84 10.44
N LEU A 410 -2.59 -39.69 10.98
CA LEU A 410 -3.46 -38.82 11.76
C LEU A 410 -4.13 -37.79 10.85
N ASP A 411 -5.15 -37.12 11.40
CA ASP A 411 -5.75 -35.96 10.74
C ASP A 411 -4.73 -34.83 10.61
N ALA A 412 -4.62 -34.27 9.40
CA ALA A 412 -3.67 -33.20 9.13
C ALA A 412 -4.04 -31.92 9.89
N TRP A 413 -3.06 -31.30 10.53
CA TRP A 413 -3.25 -30.01 11.17
C TRP A 413 -3.15 -28.87 10.14
N GLY A 414 -4.22 -28.09 9.99
CA GLY A 414 -4.38 -27.14 8.90
C GLY A 414 -3.52 -25.86 8.94
N ASP A 415 -2.84 -25.53 10.05
CA ASP A 415 -2.14 -24.24 10.15
C ASP A 415 -0.78 -24.28 10.88
N LEU A 416 0.04 -25.28 10.57
CA LEU A 416 1.38 -25.45 11.15
C LEU A 416 2.38 -24.32 10.84
N THR A 417 2.08 -23.51 9.82
CA THR A 417 3.03 -22.56 9.23
C THR A 417 2.65 -21.10 9.48
N GLU A 418 1.53 -20.80 10.17
CA GLU A 418 1.17 -19.41 10.48
C GLU A 418 2.16 -18.72 11.41
N ASP A 419 2.70 -19.42 12.41
CA ASP A 419 3.65 -18.82 13.36
C ASP A 419 4.95 -18.40 12.69
N PHE A 420 5.54 -19.24 11.83
CA PHE A 420 6.73 -18.91 11.06
C PHE A 420 6.49 -17.75 10.07
N ARG A 421 5.32 -17.72 9.42
CA ARG A 421 4.93 -16.54 8.63
C ARG A 421 4.76 -15.29 9.47
N SER A 422 4.26 -15.43 10.70
CA SER A 422 4.11 -14.30 11.62
C SER A 422 5.48 -13.75 12.03
N GLU A 423 6.44 -14.64 12.30
CA GLU A 423 7.84 -14.33 12.59
C GLU A 423 8.47 -13.48 11.47
N SER A 424 8.11 -13.71 10.19
CA SER A 424 8.63 -12.91 9.06
C SER A 424 8.36 -11.40 9.19
N MET A 425 7.33 -10.99 9.95
CA MET A 425 7.04 -9.58 10.23
C MET A 425 7.96 -8.98 11.31
N GLY A 426 8.71 -9.82 12.02
CA GLY A 426 9.75 -9.44 12.99
C GLY A 426 9.19 -8.79 14.24
N LYS A 427 8.00 -9.19 14.70
CA LYS A 427 7.35 -8.57 15.85
C LYS A 427 8.27 -8.60 17.07
N THR A 428 8.45 -7.45 17.70
CA THR A 428 9.25 -7.34 18.92
C THR A 428 8.39 -6.72 20.00
N SER A 429 8.03 -7.49 21.03
CA SER A 429 7.07 -7.05 22.07
C SER A 429 7.53 -5.84 22.92
N ASP A 430 8.74 -5.34 22.70
CA ASP A 430 9.39 -4.29 23.49
C ASP A 430 9.94 -3.11 22.67
N ILE A 431 9.44 -2.84 21.45
CA ILE A 431 9.92 -1.69 20.67
C ILE A 431 9.67 -0.39 21.44
N GLN A 432 10.74 0.37 21.68
CA GLN A 432 10.63 1.70 22.27
C GLN A 432 10.14 2.68 21.19
N HIS A 433 8.94 3.22 21.39
CA HIS A 433 8.32 4.22 20.51
C HIS A 433 8.69 5.66 20.88
N SER A 434 9.45 5.83 21.97
CA SER A 434 10.01 7.07 22.45
C SER A 434 11.42 6.85 22.96
N LEU A 435 12.26 7.88 22.87
CA LEU A 435 13.62 7.83 23.40
C LEU A 435 13.60 7.60 24.92
N ALA A 436 14.55 6.81 25.42
CA ALA A 436 14.75 6.71 26.86
C ALA A 436 15.14 8.09 27.44
N ALA A 437 14.75 8.38 28.68
CA ALA A 437 14.89 9.72 29.26
C ALA A 437 16.34 10.26 29.23
N ASN A 438 17.32 9.38 29.47
CA ASN A 438 18.75 9.68 29.35
C ASN A 438 19.16 9.99 27.90
N ILE A 439 18.74 9.16 26.93
CA ILE A 439 19.06 9.37 25.51
C ILE A 439 18.39 10.65 24.99
N LEU A 440 17.16 10.94 25.42
CA LEU A 440 16.48 12.18 25.09
C LEU A 440 17.19 13.39 25.71
N HIS A 441 17.68 13.27 26.94
CA HIS A 441 18.49 14.30 27.57
C HIS A 441 19.77 14.55 26.78
N ASP A 442 20.51 13.50 26.44
CA ASP A 442 21.74 13.60 25.64
C ASP A 442 21.48 14.21 24.26
N LEU A 443 20.39 13.81 23.60
CA LEU A 443 19.96 14.39 22.33
C LEU A 443 19.67 15.90 22.46
N LYS A 444 19.02 16.33 23.55
CA LYS A 444 18.74 17.75 23.80
C LYS A 444 19.99 18.59 24.03
N GLN A 445 21.09 17.96 24.47
CA GLN A 445 22.39 18.62 24.66
C GLN A 445 23.25 18.64 23.38
N ARG A 446 22.84 17.95 22.30
CA ARG A 446 23.56 18.04 21.02
C ARG A 446 23.37 19.41 20.38
N GLN A 447 24.44 19.92 19.77
CA GLN A 447 24.45 21.25 19.16
C GLN A 447 23.36 21.42 18.10
N ASP A 448 23.16 20.42 17.24
CA ASP A 448 22.13 20.43 16.19
C ASP A 448 20.70 20.53 16.75
N TYR A 449 20.43 19.93 17.91
CA TYR A 449 19.15 20.05 18.60
C TYR A 449 18.99 21.39 19.32
N MET A 450 20.06 21.90 19.94
CA MET A 450 20.08 23.21 20.61
C MET A 450 19.86 24.35 19.61
N ASP A 451 20.56 24.33 18.48
CA ASP A 451 20.42 25.33 17.41
C ASP A 451 18.98 25.41 16.89
N LEU A 452 18.32 24.26 16.70
CA LEU A 452 16.91 24.20 16.31
C LEU A 452 15.98 24.74 17.41
N SER A 453 16.34 24.53 18.67
CA SER A 453 15.55 24.99 19.82
C SER A 453 15.66 26.49 20.03
N GLU A 454 16.85 27.07 19.84
CA GLU A 454 17.10 28.51 19.85
C GLU A 454 16.37 29.21 18.69
N GLN A 455 16.46 28.66 17.48
CA GLN A 455 15.69 29.15 16.33
C GLN A 455 14.18 29.13 16.58
N LEU A 456 13.67 28.13 17.31
CA LEU A 456 12.26 28.07 17.69
C LEU A 456 11.87 29.13 18.73
N GLN A 457 12.76 29.47 19.67
CA GLN A 457 12.52 30.51 20.68
C GLN A 457 12.47 31.91 20.05
N ASN A 458 13.28 32.16 19.02
CA ASN A 458 13.35 33.45 18.32
C ASN A 458 12.16 33.73 17.40
N LEU A 459 11.28 32.75 17.16
CA LEU A 459 10.09 32.88 16.29
C LEU A 459 8.82 33.11 17.13
N VAL A 460 8.61 34.36 17.54
CA VAL A 460 7.42 34.79 18.32
C VAL A 460 6.43 35.50 17.40
N GLY A 461 5.18 35.02 17.33
CA GLY A 461 4.12 35.63 16.52
C GLY A 461 3.36 34.63 15.62
N LYS A 462 2.15 35.00 15.18
CA LYS A 462 1.31 34.14 14.31
C LYS A 462 1.86 33.99 12.89
N GLU A 463 2.66 34.95 12.43
CA GLU A 463 3.29 34.98 11.10
C GLU A 463 4.33 33.87 10.88
N PHE A 464 5.02 33.42 11.93
CA PHE A 464 6.06 32.38 11.82
C PHE A 464 5.52 30.94 11.86
N ARG A 465 4.21 30.74 11.70
CA ARG A 465 3.56 29.42 11.86
C ARG A 465 4.16 28.34 10.94
N THR A 466 4.45 28.69 9.68
CA THR A 466 5.03 27.77 8.70
C THR A 466 6.48 27.44 9.03
N GLN A 467 7.27 28.44 9.42
CA GLN A 467 8.68 28.30 9.76
C GLN A 467 8.87 27.50 11.06
N ARG A 468 8.05 27.77 12.08
CA ARG A 468 8.00 26.95 13.30
C ARG A 468 7.68 25.49 13.01
N ARG A 469 6.70 25.23 12.14
CA ARG A 469 6.35 23.86 11.72
C ARG A 469 7.53 23.17 11.03
N TYR A 470 8.26 23.88 10.17
CA TYR A 470 9.46 23.34 9.53
C TYR A 470 10.52 22.96 10.58
N LEU A 471 10.82 23.84 11.54
CA LEU A 471 11.80 23.56 12.59
C LEU A 471 11.37 22.43 13.54
N TYR A 472 10.09 22.37 13.92
CA TYR A 472 9.55 21.24 14.68
C TYR A 472 9.71 19.92 13.91
N ASN A 473 9.47 19.92 12.60
CA ASN A 473 9.67 18.73 11.77
C ASN A 473 11.15 18.32 11.73
N GLN A 474 12.09 19.26 11.64
CA GLN A 474 13.53 18.95 11.66
C GLN A 474 13.95 18.37 13.02
N ARG A 475 13.47 18.97 14.12
CA ARG A 475 13.73 18.46 15.48
C ARG A 475 13.16 17.06 15.66
N GLN A 476 11.97 16.79 15.12
CA GLN A 476 11.37 15.46 15.13
C GLN A 476 12.16 14.45 14.31
N LYS A 477 12.81 14.85 13.20
CA LYS A 477 13.70 13.95 12.46
C LYS A 477 14.90 13.51 13.29
N LEU A 478 15.49 14.41 14.08
CA LEU A 478 16.59 14.05 14.99
C LEU A 478 16.13 13.04 16.03
N VAL A 479 14.96 13.25 16.62
CA VAL A 479 14.34 12.30 17.56
C VAL A 479 14.10 10.95 16.89
N ASN A 480 13.51 10.93 15.69
CA ASN A 480 13.22 9.69 14.96
C ASN A 480 14.50 8.93 14.58
N LYS A 481 15.57 9.64 14.20
CA LYS A 481 16.86 9.03 13.88
C LYS A 481 17.51 8.40 15.11
N GLU A 482 17.47 9.09 16.25
CA GLU A 482 18.01 8.54 17.49
C GLU A 482 17.16 7.36 17.98
N LEU A 483 15.84 7.41 17.75
CA LEU A 483 14.94 6.31 18.08
C LEU A 483 15.24 5.08 17.23
N GLU A 484 15.47 5.27 15.93
CA GLU A 484 15.90 4.20 15.01
C GLU A 484 17.22 3.59 15.46
N ASN A 485 18.21 4.40 15.86
CA ASN A 485 19.48 3.92 16.41
C ASN A 485 19.28 3.09 17.70
N GLN A 486 18.35 3.51 18.57
CA GLN A 486 18.01 2.82 19.82
C GLN A 486 17.31 1.49 19.54
N CYS A 487 16.36 1.44 18.60
CA CYS A 487 15.69 0.21 18.17
C CYS A 487 16.67 -0.78 17.52
N ASN A 488 17.66 -0.30 16.78
CA ASN A 488 18.65 -1.14 16.11
C ASN A 488 19.75 -1.68 17.05
N ASN A 489 19.84 -1.20 18.30
CA ASN A 489 20.84 -1.63 19.29
C ASN A 489 20.19 -2.00 20.65
N PRO A 490 19.44 -3.12 20.72
CA PRO A 490 18.71 -3.51 21.94
C PRO A 490 19.63 -3.82 23.14
N HIS A 491 20.90 -4.18 22.91
CA HIS A 491 21.88 -4.43 23.98
C HIS A 491 22.27 -3.18 24.79
N ARG A 492 21.87 -1.97 24.39
CA ARG A 492 22.12 -0.75 25.16
C ARG A 492 21.16 -0.56 26.34
N VAL A 493 20.09 -1.36 26.45
CA VAL A 493 19.01 -1.18 27.43
C VAL A 493 18.53 -2.49 28.06
N HIS A 494 19.43 -3.45 28.33
CA HIS A 494 19.14 -4.48 29.34
C HIS A 494 19.55 -3.99 30.73
N ASN A 495 18.89 -2.94 31.21
CA ASN A 495 18.79 -2.72 32.65
C ASN A 495 17.61 -3.56 33.14
N THR A 496 17.93 -4.70 33.73
CA THR A 496 17.01 -5.73 34.25
C THR A 496 16.16 -5.26 35.45
N GLY A 497 15.85 -3.98 35.57
CA GLY A 497 15.24 -3.39 36.77
C GLY A 497 14.42 -2.12 36.59
N SER A 498 14.02 -1.69 35.39
CA SER A 498 13.15 -0.49 35.24
C SER A 498 11.75 -0.84 34.73
N ASN A 499 10.75 -0.60 35.59
CA ASN A 499 9.30 -0.48 35.36
C ASN A 499 8.81 -0.81 33.94
N ARG A 500 8.45 -2.08 33.72
CA ARG A 500 7.72 -2.55 32.54
C ARG A 500 6.32 -1.89 32.41
N ASP A 501 5.80 -1.34 33.50
CA ASP A 501 4.42 -0.84 33.58
C ASP A 501 4.24 0.60 33.06
N GLN A 502 5.25 1.47 33.13
CA GLN A 502 5.09 2.90 32.78
C GLN A 502 4.99 3.18 31.27
N LYS A 503 5.43 2.25 30.41
CA LYS A 503 5.54 2.45 28.95
C LYS A 503 4.20 2.33 28.22
N GLY A 504 3.41 1.31 28.56
CA GLY A 504 2.05 1.14 28.06
C GLY A 504 1.09 2.17 28.66
N GLU A 505 1.38 2.64 29.88
CA GLU A 505 0.58 3.65 30.57
C GLU A 505 0.56 5.00 29.85
N TRP A 506 1.67 5.55 29.34
CA TRP A 506 1.62 6.84 28.65
C TRP A 506 0.88 6.79 27.31
N GLN A 507 1.07 5.72 26.51
CA GLN A 507 0.38 5.59 25.21
C GLN A 507 -1.11 5.37 25.39
N ARG A 508 -1.49 4.47 26.30
CA ARG A 508 -2.89 4.30 26.71
C ARG A 508 -3.45 5.59 27.30
N SER A 509 -2.71 6.25 28.19
CA SER A 509 -3.09 7.55 28.74
C SER A 509 -3.24 8.63 27.66
N TYR A 510 -2.42 8.66 26.62
CA TYR A 510 -2.61 9.63 25.53
C TYR A 510 -3.89 9.33 24.74
N PHE A 511 -4.10 8.07 24.36
CA PHE A 511 -5.32 7.67 23.67
C PHE A 511 -6.56 7.96 24.52
N ASP A 512 -6.59 7.47 25.75
CA ASP A 512 -7.71 7.59 26.69
C ASP A 512 -7.93 9.05 27.11
N CYS A 513 -6.89 9.78 27.50
CA CYS A 513 -7.03 11.14 28.04
C CYS A 513 -7.09 12.24 26.98
N VAL A 514 -6.56 12.02 25.76
CA VAL A 514 -6.50 13.05 24.71
C VAL A 514 -7.38 12.68 23.53
N VAL A 515 -7.17 11.52 22.91
CA VAL A 515 -7.89 11.14 21.68
C VAL A 515 -9.38 10.93 21.98
N CYS A 516 -9.71 10.06 22.94
CA CYS A 516 -11.10 9.77 23.31
C CYS A 516 -11.84 11.00 23.85
N HIS A 517 -11.15 11.87 24.60
CA HIS A 517 -11.76 13.10 25.14
C HIS A 517 -12.01 14.17 24.07
N MET A 518 -11.11 14.32 23.09
CA MET A 518 -11.24 15.34 22.05
C MET A 518 -12.09 14.88 20.87
N VAL A 519 -12.23 13.58 20.65
CA VAL A 519 -12.97 12.98 19.54
C VAL A 519 -13.90 11.89 20.09
N PRO A 520 -15.12 12.24 20.54
CA PRO A 520 -16.05 11.30 21.15
C PRO A 520 -16.41 10.10 20.25
N GLU A 521 -16.38 10.28 18.93
CA GLU A 521 -16.56 9.21 17.95
C GLU A 521 -15.47 8.14 18.08
N ARG A 522 -14.22 8.53 18.36
CA ARG A 522 -13.10 7.59 18.56
C ARG A 522 -13.31 6.75 19.82
N ASP A 523 -13.77 7.38 20.90
CA ASP A 523 -14.10 6.69 22.16
C ASP A 523 -15.19 5.63 21.98
N ARG A 524 -16.27 5.98 21.28
CA ARG A 524 -17.34 5.02 20.96
C ARG A 524 -16.84 3.90 20.06
N LEU A 525 -16.06 4.22 19.04
CA LEU A 525 -15.52 3.23 18.09
C LEU A 525 -14.54 2.26 18.75
N ALA A 526 -13.72 2.70 19.70
CA ALA A 526 -12.77 1.86 20.44
C ALA A 526 -13.47 0.69 21.16
N ASN A 527 -14.70 0.92 21.62
CA ASN A 527 -15.53 -0.07 22.31
C ASN A 527 -16.42 -0.87 21.35
N THR A 528 -16.89 -0.24 20.26
CA THR A 528 -17.89 -0.83 19.36
C THR A 528 -17.26 -1.70 18.27
N LEU A 529 -16.15 -1.25 17.67
CA LEU A 529 -15.51 -1.94 16.55
C LEU A 529 -14.97 -3.35 16.87
N PRO A 530 -14.49 -3.66 18.09
CA PRO A 530 -14.08 -5.02 18.46
C PRO A 530 -15.22 -6.04 18.56
N LEU A 531 -16.48 -5.58 18.61
CA LEU A 531 -17.62 -6.48 18.81
C LEU A 531 -17.86 -7.37 17.59
N ALA A 532 -18.01 -8.67 17.84
CA ALA A 532 -18.33 -9.68 16.83
C ALA A 532 -19.83 -9.72 16.55
N VAL A 533 -20.35 -8.66 15.92
CA VAL A 533 -21.78 -8.46 15.63
C VAL A 533 -22.02 -8.11 14.16
N SER A 534 -23.25 -8.25 13.71
CA SER A 534 -23.65 -7.90 12.34
C SER A 534 -23.61 -6.39 12.11
N LEU A 535 -23.29 -5.95 10.88
CA LEU A 535 -23.38 -4.55 10.46
C LEU A 535 -24.76 -3.93 10.73
N ARG A 536 -25.82 -4.75 10.66
CA ARG A 536 -27.21 -4.29 10.87
C ARG A 536 -27.65 -4.27 12.33
N SER A 537 -26.79 -4.66 13.26
CA SER A 537 -27.10 -4.52 14.68
C SER A 537 -27.10 -3.05 15.10
N PRO A 538 -27.69 -2.68 16.25
CA PRO A 538 -27.60 -1.33 16.78
C PRO A 538 -26.16 -0.82 16.88
N GLU A 539 -25.24 -1.68 17.30
CA GLU A 539 -23.80 -1.41 17.42
C GLU A 539 -23.16 -1.20 16.03
N GLY A 540 -23.46 -2.07 15.06
CA GLY A 540 -22.96 -1.94 13.69
C GLY A 540 -23.41 -0.64 13.00
N ILE A 541 -24.68 -0.26 13.20
CA ILE A 541 -25.23 1.00 12.69
C ILE A 541 -24.58 2.20 13.38
N SER A 542 -24.40 2.13 14.71
CA SER A 542 -23.70 3.18 15.47
C SER A 542 -22.26 3.36 14.97
N ALA A 543 -21.53 2.26 14.80
CA ALA A 543 -20.16 2.29 14.28
C ALA A 543 -20.11 2.92 12.87
N LEU A 544 -21.06 2.60 11.99
CA LEU A 544 -21.12 3.20 10.66
C LEU A 544 -21.34 4.72 10.73
N ARG A 545 -22.22 5.21 11.61
CA ARG A 545 -22.43 6.65 11.81
C ARG A 545 -21.18 7.34 12.32
N ASP A 546 -20.51 6.75 13.31
CA ASP A 546 -19.29 7.32 13.89
C ASP A 546 -18.14 7.36 12.87
N LEU A 547 -17.97 6.32 12.04
CA LEU A 547 -16.99 6.31 10.94
C LEU A 547 -17.29 7.39 9.88
N VAL A 548 -18.58 7.59 9.52
CA VAL A 548 -18.99 8.68 8.62
C VAL A 548 -18.68 10.04 9.24
N ALA A 549 -18.95 10.21 10.54
CA ALA A 549 -18.64 11.44 11.25
C ALA A 549 -17.13 11.74 11.23
N LEU A 550 -16.27 10.76 11.51
CA LEU A 550 -14.80 10.93 11.44
C LEU A 550 -14.30 11.38 10.06
N LEU A 551 -14.97 10.98 8.98
CA LEU A 551 -14.63 11.40 7.61
C LEU A 551 -15.09 12.83 7.30
N LEU A 552 -16.09 13.34 8.02
CA LEU A 552 -16.68 14.67 7.82
C LEU A 552 -16.17 15.74 8.80
N LEU A 553 -15.57 15.36 9.93
CA LEU A 553 -15.13 16.28 10.99
C LEU A 553 -13.95 17.18 10.55
N PRO A 554 -14.14 18.49 10.29
CA PRO A 554 -13.00 19.37 10.03
C PRO A 554 -12.12 19.46 11.28
N ARG A 555 -10.78 19.43 11.13
CA ARG A 555 -9.87 19.63 12.26
C ARG A 555 -10.11 21.04 12.82
N THR A 556 -10.78 21.13 13.97
CA THR A 556 -10.99 22.40 14.67
C THR A 556 -9.62 23.03 14.93
N GLY A 557 -9.50 24.31 14.59
CA GLY A 557 -8.23 25.03 14.45
C GLY A 557 -7.43 25.29 15.73
N GLY A 558 -7.49 24.42 16.74
CA GLY A 558 -6.59 24.41 17.89
C GLY A 558 -5.34 23.59 17.57
N SER A 559 -4.16 24.19 17.67
CA SER A 559 -2.91 23.42 17.69
C SER A 559 -2.94 22.47 18.90
N MET A 560 -2.59 21.20 18.70
CA MET A 560 -2.34 20.24 19.79
C MET A 560 -1.33 20.79 20.82
N CYS A 561 -0.46 21.74 20.45
CA CYS A 561 0.43 22.39 21.41
C CYS A 561 -0.29 23.40 22.32
N THR A 562 -1.29 24.13 21.83
CA THR A 562 -1.96 25.15 22.66
C THR A 562 -2.94 24.57 23.66
N SER A 563 -3.60 23.45 23.34
CA SER A 563 -4.46 22.73 24.29
C SER A 563 -3.63 21.94 25.31
N ALA A 564 -2.54 21.28 24.89
CA ALA A 564 -1.64 20.57 25.80
C ALA A 564 -0.97 21.54 26.78
N ILE A 565 -0.50 22.72 26.34
CA ILE A 565 0.03 23.76 27.24
C ILE A 565 -1.05 24.27 28.19
N SER A 566 -2.28 24.48 27.71
CA SER A 566 -3.40 24.88 28.58
C SER A 566 -3.77 23.79 29.59
N TYR A 567 -3.56 22.51 29.26
CA TYR A 567 -3.84 21.37 30.14
C TYR A 567 -2.73 21.18 31.18
N THR A 568 -1.45 21.31 30.78
CA THR A 568 -0.32 21.31 31.73
C THR A 568 -0.41 22.48 32.69
N ILE A 569 -0.81 23.67 32.23
CA ILE A 569 -1.04 24.83 33.11
C ILE A 569 -2.22 24.59 34.06
N ARG A 570 -3.31 23.95 33.62
CA ARG A 570 -4.46 23.62 34.49
C ARG A 570 -4.12 22.55 35.52
N ILE A 571 -3.34 21.54 35.18
CA ILE A 571 -2.86 20.51 36.12
C ILE A 571 -1.90 21.13 37.13
N ILE A 572 -0.96 21.99 36.69
CA ILE A 572 -0.05 22.70 37.60
C ILE A 572 -0.83 23.63 38.54
N LEU A 573 -1.83 24.37 38.05
CA LEU A 573 -2.68 25.23 38.89
C LEU A 573 -3.54 24.42 39.88
N ALA A 574 -4.04 23.24 39.48
CA ALA A 574 -4.79 22.35 40.37
C ALA A 574 -3.89 21.77 41.47
N LEU A 575 -2.65 21.38 41.15
CA LEU A 575 -1.68 20.88 42.13
C LEU A 575 -1.20 21.98 43.10
N VAL A 576 -1.01 23.21 42.62
CA VAL A 576 -0.63 24.36 43.46
C VAL A 576 -1.78 24.77 44.40
N ASN A 577 -3.04 24.71 43.93
CA ASN A 577 -4.20 25.00 44.78
C ASN A 577 -4.43 23.91 45.84
N SER A 578 -4.22 22.63 45.51
CA SER A 578 -4.30 21.54 46.49
C SER A 578 -3.16 21.56 47.52
N ALA A 579 -1.96 21.99 47.13
CA ALA A 579 -0.85 22.20 48.06
C ALA A 579 -1.09 23.40 49.00
N SER A 580 -1.76 24.45 48.50
CA SER A 580 -2.10 25.62 49.31
C SER A 580 -3.21 25.32 50.33
N SER A 581 -4.17 24.45 50.01
CA SER A 581 -5.20 24.01 50.97
C SER A 581 -4.68 23.07 52.06
N ALA A 582 -3.57 22.36 51.80
CA ALA A 582 -2.94 21.46 52.79
C ALA A 582 -2.01 22.20 53.77
N ALA A 583 -1.59 23.43 53.45
CA ALA A 583 -0.74 24.26 54.32
C ALA A 583 -1.54 25.20 55.25
N SER A 584 -2.88 25.22 55.13
CA SER A 584 -3.78 26.05 55.94
C SER A 584 -4.79 25.23 56.76
N GLY A 585 -4.48 23.95 57.03
CA GLY A 585 -5.27 23.04 57.85
C GLY A 585 -4.60 22.75 59.18
#